data_AF-A0A947E142-F1
#
_entry.id   AF-A0A947E142-F1
#
_cell.length_a   1.000
_cell.length_b   1.000
_cell.length_c   1.000
_cell.angle_alpha   90.00
_cell.angle_beta   90.00
_cell.angle_gamma   90.00
#
_symmetry.space_group_name_H-M   'P 1'
#
loop_
_entity.id
_entity.type
_entity.pdbx_description
1 polymer ?
#
loop_
_entity_poly.entity_id
_entity_poly.type
_entity_poly.pdbx_seq_one_letter_code
_entity_poly.pdbx_strand_id
1 'polypeptide(L)'
;AIATNRCSALKANGLVTGTTTAEQAASAMDALIAAGWQPESNVLQASHYSFATLSVGLTYANTYGRFSVKDNLCGYSFAATGAAASATPNAPVPASAAALATSFGTSNGVPPIGPVGLNIVNNSSVGGPLLDAASLSAGSVQDYNFAGALCMRELFTGTSDNAVRVRQGMSEVVRSANLRGKPALIVQGRADTLLPVAFTGRPYFGMNKIVEGASSKLSYIEVANAQHFDAFLAFPGYPERMVPLHRYFTQAMDMMYANLKTGAALPASQVVRTVPRGLTGTVANPITAAHVPPIKTVADTADRITFANNVVTIAD
;
A
#
# COMPACT_ATOMS: atom_id res chain seq x y z
N ALA A 1 14.40 19.94 3.04
CA ALA A 1 13.78 20.72 4.14
C ALA A 1 12.55 20.00 4.72
N ILE A 2 11.47 19.76 3.95
CA ILE A 2 10.21 19.18 4.48
C ILE A 2 10.42 17.82 5.19
N ALA A 3 11.07 16.86 4.54
CA ALA A 3 11.34 15.55 5.15
C ALA A 3 12.24 15.62 6.40
N THR A 4 13.18 16.56 6.43
CA THR A 4 14.02 16.85 7.62
C THR A 4 13.15 17.34 8.78
N ASN A 5 12.23 18.27 8.51
CA ASN A 5 11.30 18.77 9.53
C ASN A 5 10.39 17.66 10.07
N ARG A 6 9.92 16.75 9.20
CA ARG A 6 9.19 15.55 9.62
C ARG A 6 10.03 14.67 10.55
N CYS A 7 11.31 14.42 10.23
CA CYS A 7 12.20 13.65 11.09
C CYS A 7 12.38 14.32 12.47
N SER A 8 12.58 15.63 12.49
CA SER A 8 12.66 16.41 13.74
C SER A 8 11.38 16.30 14.56
N ALA A 9 10.20 16.39 13.93
CA ALA A 9 8.90 16.27 14.60
C ALA A 9 8.69 14.86 15.19
N LEU A 10 9.02 13.81 14.44
CA LEU A 10 8.99 12.43 14.93
C LEU A 10 9.94 12.24 16.12
N LYS A 11 11.16 12.79 16.05
CA LYS A 11 12.16 12.71 17.12
C LYS A 11 11.68 13.43 18.39
N ALA A 12 11.14 14.64 18.25
CA ALA A 12 10.61 15.42 19.35
C ALA A 12 9.45 14.71 20.08
N ASN A 13 8.73 13.83 19.38
CA ASN A 13 7.64 13.01 19.93
C ASN A 13 8.10 11.58 20.32
N GLY A 14 9.41 11.32 20.32
CA GLY A 14 9.95 10.02 20.74
C GLY A 14 9.63 8.84 19.81
N LEU A 15 9.16 9.11 18.59
CA LEU A 15 8.80 8.07 17.61
C LEU A 15 9.99 7.52 16.82
N VAL A 16 11.08 8.28 16.78
CA VAL A 16 12.37 7.87 16.18
C VAL A 16 13.52 8.34 17.05
N THR A 17 14.68 7.70 16.88
CA THR A 17 15.94 8.03 17.59
C THR A 17 16.98 8.64 16.65
N GLY A 18 18.10 9.11 17.21
CA GLY A 18 19.17 9.74 16.43
C GLY A 18 19.27 11.26 16.60
N THR A 19 20.46 11.77 16.36
CA THR A 19 20.86 13.18 16.44
C THR A 19 20.94 13.84 15.07
N THR A 20 21.27 13.08 14.03
CA THR A 20 21.30 13.55 12.63
C THR A 20 20.06 13.13 11.87
N THR A 21 19.72 13.83 10.78
CA THR A 21 18.63 13.45 9.88
C THR A 21 18.80 12.03 9.32
N ALA A 22 20.04 11.61 9.03
CA ALA A 22 20.33 10.28 8.52
C ALA A 22 20.04 9.19 9.57
N GLU A 23 20.44 9.41 10.82
CA GLU A 23 20.13 8.50 11.94
C GLU A 23 18.61 8.41 12.19
N GLN A 24 17.91 9.53 12.11
CA GLN A 24 16.45 9.58 12.27
C GLN A 24 15.72 8.86 11.13
N ALA A 25 16.18 9.01 9.90
CA ALA A 25 15.63 8.29 8.75
C ALA A 25 15.88 6.78 8.84
N ALA A 26 17.06 6.37 9.29
CA ALA A 26 17.37 4.96 9.55
C ALA A 26 16.46 4.38 10.65
N SER A 27 16.32 5.09 11.78
CA SER A 27 15.40 4.70 12.86
C SER A 27 13.94 4.59 12.40
N ALA A 28 13.49 5.48 11.50
CA ALA A 28 12.15 5.39 10.91
C ALA A 28 11.99 4.14 10.01
N MET A 29 13.01 3.79 9.23
CA MET A 29 12.99 2.58 8.39
C MET A 29 12.99 1.32 9.27
N ASP A 30 13.78 1.29 10.33
CA ASP A 30 13.79 0.18 11.30
C ASP A 30 12.41 -0.01 11.94
N ALA A 31 11.72 1.09 12.26
CA ALA A 31 10.35 1.02 12.79
C ALA A 31 9.35 0.43 11.78
N LEU A 32 9.48 0.74 10.48
CA LEU A 32 8.64 0.16 9.43
C LEU A 32 8.92 -1.34 9.25
N ILE A 33 10.19 -1.74 9.26
CA ILE A 33 10.57 -3.16 9.16
C ILE A 33 10.07 -3.93 10.38
N ALA A 34 10.28 -3.38 11.58
CA ALA A 34 9.79 -3.97 12.82
C ALA A 34 8.26 -4.09 12.86
N ALA A 35 7.53 -3.17 12.19
CA ALA A 35 6.10 -3.28 12.04
C ALA A 35 5.70 -4.42 11.09
N GLY A 36 6.51 -4.79 10.09
CA GLY A 36 6.23 -5.92 9.19
C GLY A 36 6.39 -5.63 7.69
N TRP A 37 6.80 -4.40 7.33
CA TRP A 37 7.22 -4.12 5.95
C TRP A 37 8.46 -4.95 5.60
N GLN A 38 8.49 -5.46 4.36
CA GLN A 38 9.61 -6.27 3.91
C GLN A 38 10.81 -5.37 3.52
N PRO A 39 12.06 -5.78 3.81
CA PRO A 39 13.25 -5.01 3.43
C PRO A 39 13.33 -4.68 1.93
N GLU A 40 12.82 -5.57 1.07
CA GLU A 40 12.75 -5.40 -0.38
C GLU A 40 11.91 -4.19 -0.81
N SER A 41 11.05 -3.71 0.09
CA SER A 41 10.13 -2.61 -0.11
C SER A 41 10.70 -1.25 0.33
N ASN A 42 11.85 -1.22 1.02
CA ASN A 42 12.43 -0.03 1.65
C ASN A 42 12.62 1.13 0.67
N VAL A 43 13.15 0.84 -0.52
CA VAL A 43 13.42 1.85 -1.56
C VAL A 43 12.16 2.48 -2.15
N LEU A 44 11.00 1.87 -1.90
CA LEU A 44 9.70 2.29 -2.44
C LEU A 44 8.90 3.15 -1.44
N GLN A 45 9.33 3.28 -0.18
CA GLN A 45 8.57 3.97 0.86
C GLN A 45 8.32 5.45 0.52
N ALA A 46 9.31 6.15 -0.04
CA ALA A 46 9.21 7.58 -0.31
C ALA A 46 8.12 7.92 -1.36
N SER A 47 8.08 7.16 -2.47
CA SER A 47 7.06 7.32 -3.50
C SER A 47 5.68 6.91 -2.99
N HIS A 48 5.57 5.82 -2.25
CA HIS A 48 4.28 5.38 -1.72
C HIS A 48 3.73 6.34 -0.65
N TYR A 49 4.60 6.93 0.17
CA TYR A 49 4.19 8.01 1.07
C TYR A 49 3.60 9.18 0.28
N SER A 50 4.26 9.59 -0.80
CA SER A 50 3.84 10.73 -1.62
C SER A 50 2.53 10.50 -2.37
N PHE A 51 2.24 9.26 -2.77
CA PHE A 51 1.15 8.97 -3.71
C PHE A 51 0.02 8.10 -3.16
N ALA A 52 0.20 7.39 -2.05
CA ALA A 52 -0.75 6.35 -1.62
C ALA A 52 -1.02 6.29 -0.11
N THR A 53 -0.02 6.44 0.75
CA THR A 53 -0.15 6.11 2.18
C THR A 53 -1.27 6.89 2.89
N LEU A 54 -1.29 8.22 2.77
CA LEU A 54 -2.33 9.02 3.41
C LEU A 54 -3.70 8.79 2.77
N SER A 55 -3.74 8.67 1.45
CA SER A 55 -4.94 8.42 0.64
C SER A 55 -5.69 7.17 1.12
N VAL A 56 -4.97 6.06 1.21
CA VAL A 56 -5.54 4.78 1.66
C VAL A 56 -5.82 4.79 3.16
N GLY A 57 -4.87 5.28 3.97
CA GLY A 57 -5.04 5.33 5.42
C GLY A 57 -6.28 6.12 5.85
N LEU A 58 -6.48 7.32 5.29
CA LEU A 58 -7.60 8.20 5.63
C LEU A 58 -8.94 7.62 5.17
N THR A 59 -9.03 7.15 3.93
CA THR A 59 -10.29 6.60 3.40
C THR A 59 -10.69 5.30 4.11
N TYR A 60 -9.74 4.44 4.47
CA TYR A 60 -10.00 3.23 5.24
C TYR A 60 -10.39 3.56 6.68
N ALA A 61 -9.72 4.50 7.34
CA ALA A 61 -10.12 4.94 8.68
C ALA A 61 -11.54 5.52 8.69
N ASN A 62 -11.89 6.35 7.68
CA ASN A 62 -13.26 6.83 7.50
C ASN A 62 -14.25 5.67 7.33
N THR A 63 -13.91 4.67 6.50
CA THR A 63 -14.79 3.52 6.24
C THR A 63 -14.99 2.65 7.48
N TYR A 64 -13.91 2.23 8.14
CA TYR A 64 -13.98 1.40 9.35
C TYR A 64 -14.67 2.14 10.49
N GLY A 65 -14.34 3.42 10.67
CA GLY A 65 -15.03 4.26 11.62
C GLY A 65 -16.44 4.63 11.20
N ARG A 66 -16.87 4.43 9.95
CA ARG A 66 -18.14 4.94 9.40
C ARG A 66 -18.27 6.46 9.55
N PHE A 67 -17.17 7.19 9.41
CA PHE A 67 -17.15 8.64 9.42
C PHE A 67 -17.63 9.18 8.07
N SER A 68 -18.45 10.23 8.12
CA SER A 68 -18.80 11.02 6.95
C SER A 68 -17.60 11.86 6.49
N VAL A 69 -17.56 12.21 5.22
CA VAL A 69 -16.59 13.19 4.69
C VAL A 69 -16.70 14.57 5.36
N LYS A 70 -17.82 14.85 6.04
CA LYS A 70 -18.05 16.08 6.81
C LYS A 70 -17.47 16.05 8.23
N ASP A 71 -17.09 14.86 8.73
CA ASP A 71 -16.61 14.69 10.10
C ASP A 71 -15.16 15.17 10.27
N ASN A 72 -14.47 15.42 9.16
CA ASN A 72 -13.10 15.93 9.12
C ASN A 72 -12.12 15.14 10.01
N LEU A 73 -12.17 13.80 9.92
CA LEU A 73 -11.37 12.90 10.74
C LEU A 73 -9.89 13.30 10.70
N CYS A 74 -9.28 13.46 11.88
CA CYS A 74 -7.90 13.92 12.04
C CYS A 74 -7.57 15.28 11.41
N GLY A 75 -8.58 16.14 11.23
CA GLY A 75 -8.41 17.46 10.62
C GLY A 75 -8.31 17.42 9.10
N TYR A 76 -8.55 16.28 8.47
CA TYR A 76 -8.50 16.13 7.02
C TYR A 76 -9.88 16.34 6.38
N SER A 77 -9.90 17.05 5.26
CA SER A 77 -11.06 17.10 4.36
C SER A 77 -10.68 16.77 2.92
N PHE A 78 -11.65 16.76 2.01
CA PHE A 78 -11.45 16.56 0.59
C PHE A 78 -12.01 17.75 -0.19
N ALA A 79 -11.20 18.36 -1.04
CA ALA A 79 -11.63 19.47 -1.89
C ALA A 79 -10.79 19.56 -3.16
N ALA A 80 -11.30 20.26 -4.17
CA ALA A 80 -10.42 20.71 -5.24
C ALA A 80 -9.46 21.77 -4.68
N THR A 81 -8.22 21.83 -5.18
CA THR A 81 -7.24 22.84 -4.73
C THR A 81 -6.73 23.68 -5.89
N GLY A 82 -6.48 24.97 -5.62
CA GLY A 82 -5.96 25.91 -6.62
C GLY A 82 -4.63 25.45 -7.19
N ALA A 83 -4.45 25.65 -8.50
CA ALA A 83 -3.18 25.34 -9.18
C ALA A 83 -2.03 26.20 -8.63
N ALA A 84 -0.80 25.72 -8.75
CA ALA A 84 0.39 26.41 -8.21
C ALA A 84 0.59 27.85 -8.72
N ALA A 85 0.11 28.17 -9.93
CA ALA A 85 0.20 29.50 -10.53
C ALA A 85 -1.08 30.35 -10.32
N SER A 86 -2.06 29.88 -9.56
CA SER A 86 -3.30 30.62 -9.27
C SER A 86 -3.09 31.68 -8.18
N ALA A 87 -4.07 32.58 -8.00
CA ALA A 87 -4.07 33.56 -6.92
C ALA A 87 -4.17 32.92 -5.51
N THR A 88 -4.64 31.67 -5.43
CA THR A 88 -4.82 30.90 -4.20
C THR A 88 -4.19 29.50 -4.34
N PRO A 89 -2.86 29.42 -4.53
CA PRO A 89 -2.20 28.16 -4.83
C PRO A 89 -2.36 27.17 -3.66
N ASN A 90 -2.72 25.93 -3.98
CA ASN A 90 -2.95 24.83 -3.04
C ASN A 90 -4.12 25.02 -2.04
N ALA A 91 -4.78 26.18 -2.02
CA ALA A 91 -5.94 26.40 -1.16
C ALA A 91 -7.18 25.72 -1.74
N PRO A 92 -8.15 25.31 -0.90
CA PRO A 92 -9.42 24.77 -1.38
C PRO A 92 -10.14 25.75 -2.32
N VAL A 93 -10.65 25.22 -3.41
CA VAL A 93 -11.48 25.92 -4.39
C VAL A 93 -12.70 25.06 -4.75
N PRO A 94 -13.79 25.64 -5.28
CA PRO A 94 -14.89 24.86 -5.81
C PRO A 94 -14.43 23.91 -6.92
N ALA A 95 -14.84 22.65 -6.85
CA ALA A 95 -14.60 21.70 -7.94
C ALA A 95 -15.44 22.07 -9.18
N SER A 96 -14.86 21.90 -10.36
CA SER A 96 -15.59 22.11 -11.62
C SER A 96 -16.72 21.09 -11.77
N ALA A 97 -17.92 21.56 -12.13
CA ALA A 97 -19.05 20.67 -12.43
C ALA A 97 -18.73 19.67 -13.54
N ALA A 98 -17.98 20.09 -14.57
CA ALA A 98 -17.57 19.22 -15.68
C ALA A 98 -16.60 18.13 -15.22
N ALA A 99 -15.69 18.47 -14.30
CA ALA A 99 -14.74 17.53 -13.72
C ALA A 99 -15.44 16.52 -12.79
N LEU A 100 -16.41 16.98 -11.99
CA LEU A 100 -17.23 16.10 -11.16
C LEU A 100 -18.07 15.13 -12.01
N ALA A 101 -18.60 15.59 -13.15
CA ALA A 101 -19.42 14.77 -14.05
C ALA A 101 -18.67 13.56 -14.64
N THR A 102 -17.35 13.65 -14.83
CA THR A 102 -16.52 12.56 -15.38
C THR A 102 -15.81 11.74 -14.30
N SER A 103 -15.92 12.13 -13.03
CA SER A 103 -15.14 11.57 -11.93
C SER A 103 -15.32 10.06 -11.77
N PHE A 104 -16.55 9.53 -11.87
CA PHE A 104 -16.84 8.11 -11.71
C PHE A 104 -16.11 7.23 -12.75
N GLY A 105 -15.96 7.71 -13.99
CA GLY A 105 -15.32 6.96 -15.07
C GLY A 105 -13.80 7.14 -15.17
N THR A 106 -13.25 8.15 -14.52
CA THR A 106 -11.83 8.54 -14.65
C THR A 106 -11.03 8.41 -13.35
N SER A 107 -11.66 7.93 -12.28
CA SER A 107 -11.08 7.80 -10.95
C SER A 107 -11.25 6.39 -10.39
N ASN A 108 -10.32 6.00 -9.51
CA ASN A 108 -10.44 4.82 -8.65
C ASN A 108 -11.23 5.09 -7.34
N GLY A 109 -11.72 6.32 -7.14
CA GLY A 109 -12.51 6.69 -5.97
C GLY A 109 -11.72 7.05 -4.71
N VAL A 110 -10.37 7.14 -4.78
CA VAL A 110 -9.53 7.44 -3.62
C VAL A 110 -8.71 8.73 -3.88
N PRO A 111 -8.99 9.85 -3.20
CA PRO A 111 -8.23 11.10 -3.39
C PRO A 111 -6.76 10.97 -3.00
N PRO A 112 -5.80 11.58 -3.73
CA PRO A 112 -6.02 12.59 -4.77
C PRO A 112 -6.52 12.02 -6.12
N ILE A 113 -7.52 12.67 -6.70
CA ILE A 113 -8.12 12.33 -8.00
C ILE A 113 -7.68 13.39 -9.02
N GLY A 114 -6.55 13.13 -9.70
CA GLY A 114 -5.91 14.07 -10.64
C GLY A 114 -6.87 14.70 -11.65
N PRO A 115 -7.64 13.92 -12.45
CA PRO A 115 -8.56 14.46 -13.45
C PRO A 115 -9.66 15.37 -12.90
N VAL A 116 -10.01 15.22 -11.62
CA VAL A 116 -11.08 15.97 -10.95
C VAL A 116 -10.50 17.12 -10.09
N GLY A 117 -9.19 17.10 -9.85
CA GLY A 117 -8.49 18.02 -8.97
C GLY A 117 -8.81 17.83 -7.49
N LEU A 118 -9.58 16.80 -7.10
CA LEU A 118 -9.93 16.53 -5.70
C LEU A 118 -8.72 16.00 -4.95
N ASN A 119 -8.32 16.68 -3.89
CA ASN A 119 -7.16 16.36 -3.08
C ASN A 119 -7.52 16.23 -1.60
N ILE A 120 -6.55 15.78 -0.81
CA ILE A 120 -6.62 15.77 0.65
C ILE A 120 -6.17 17.14 1.16
N VAL A 121 -6.98 17.74 2.03
CA VAL A 121 -6.76 19.06 2.61
C VAL A 121 -6.51 18.93 4.09
N ASN A 122 -5.47 19.59 4.58
CA ASN A 122 -5.25 19.82 6.00
C ASN A 122 -6.04 21.06 6.44
N ASN A 123 -7.14 20.87 7.17
CA ASN A 123 -7.97 21.97 7.65
C ASN A 123 -7.28 22.80 8.74
N SER A 124 -6.29 22.23 9.41
CA SER A 124 -5.55 22.84 10.53
C SER A 124 -4.26 23.54 10.08
N SER A 125 -4.04 23.69 8.78
CA SER A 125 -2.87 24.39 8.24
C SER A 125 -2.81 25.83 8.72
N VAL A 126 -1.62 26.29 9.12
CA VAL A 126 -1.38 27.69 9.51
C VAL A 126 -1.65 28.60 8.31
N GLY A 127 -2.42 29.68 8.55
CA GLY A 127 -2.87 30.59 7.48
C GLY A 127 -4.16 30.15 6.78
N GLY A 128 -4.73 29.00 7.15
CA GLY A 128 -5.99 28.46 6.62
C GLY A 128 -5.81 27.11 5.92
N PRO A 129 -6.92 26.42 5.59
CA PRO A 129 -6.87 25.11 4.96
C PRO A 129 -6.06 25.09 3.67
N LEU A 130 -5.26 24.03 3.48
CA LEU A 130 -4.37 23.88 2.31
C LEU A 130 -4.25 22.39 1.91
N LEU A 131 -3.87 22.13 0.66
CA LEU A 131 -3.39 20.83 0.20
C LEU A 131 -2.42 20.24 1.24
N ASP A 132 -2.69 19.03 1.72
CA ASP A 132 -1.96 18.44 2.83
C ASP A 132 -0.43 18.43 2.61
N ALA A 133 0.00 17.99 1.43
CA ALA A 133 1.42 17.92 1.05
C ALA A 133 2.15 19.29 1.04
N ALA A 134 1.40 20.40 0.91
CA ALA A 134 1.94 21.75 0.92
C ALA A 134 1.68 22.49 2.25
N SER A 135 0.90 21.89 3.15
CA SER A 135 0.36 22.53 4.34
C SER A 135 1.42 22.88 5.38
N LEU A 136 1.07 23.83 6.25
CA LEU A 136 1.93 24.35 7.29
C LEU A 136 1.43 23.88 8.67
N SER A 137 2.29 23.18 9.39
CA SER A 137 2.08 22.86 10.80
C SER A 137 2.37 24.06 11.70
N ALA A 138 2.14 23.92 13.00
CA ALA A 138 2.42 24.96 14.00
C ALA A 138 3.84 25.54 13.84
N GLY A 139 3.96 26.87 13.98
CA GLY A 139 5.21 27.59 13.70
C GLY A 139 5.49 27.81 12.21
N SER A 140 4.49 27.62 11.33
CA SER A 140 4.61 27.78 9.88
C SER A 140 5.62 26.83 9.22
N VAL A 141 5.72 25.60 9.74
CA VAL A 141 6.69 24.60 9.28
C VAL A 141 6.01 23.63 8.32
N GLN A 142 6.60 23.41 7.14
CA GLN A 142 6.23 22.27 6.30
C GLN A 142 6.89 21.00 6.82
N ASP A 143 6.08 20.07 7.29
CA ASP A 143 6.50 18.76 7.79
C ASP A 143 5.59 17.63 7.31
N TYR A 144 4.82 17.82 6.23
CA TYR A 144 3.77 16.91 5.76
C TYR A 144 2.59 16.72 6.72
N ASN A 145 2.24 17.75 7.50
CA ASN A 145 1.15 17.70 8.50
C ASN A 145 1.40 16.64 9.58
N PHE A 146 2.36 16.89 10.46
CA PHE A 146 2.74 15.92 11.50
C PHE A 146 1.57 15.57 12.43
N ALA A 147 0.81 16.58 12.86
CA ALA A 147 -0.31 16.39 13.78
C ALA A 147 -1.39 15.47 13.19
N GLY A 148 -1.76 15.66 11.92
CA GLY A 148 -2.75 14.80 11.25
C GLY A 148 -2.27 13.36 11.14
N ALA A 149 -1.00 13.14 10.74
CA ALA A 149 -0.43 11.80 10.66
C ALA A 149 -0.33 11.10 12.02
N LEU A 150 -0.03 11.86 13.09
CA LEU A 150 -0.04 11.33 14.45
C LEU A 150 -1.44 10.92 14.88
N CYS A 151 -2.46 11.74 14.60
CA CYS A 151 -3.85 11.37 14.83
C CYS A 151 -4.25 10.09 14.09
N MET A 152 -3.85 9.93 12.82
CA MET A 152 -4.10 8.72 12.05
C MET A 152 -3.50 7.47 12.70
N ARG A 153 -2.29 7.59 13.26
CA ARG A 153 -1.65 6.53 14.03
C ARG A 153 -2.42 6.21 15.32
N GLU A 154 -2.92 7.23 16.02
CA GLU A 154 -3.71 7.08 17.24
C GLU A 154 -5.05 6.38 17.01
N LEU A 155 -5.65 6.50 15.82
CA LEU A 155 -6.86 5.74 15.48
C LEU A 155 -6.66 4.22 15.58
N PHE A 156 -5.44 3.73 15.34
CA PHE A 156 -5.13 2.31 15.50
C PHE A 156 -4.55 2.00 16.89
N THR A 157 -3.69 2.86 17.43
CA THR A 157 -2.88 2.54 18.62
C THR A 157 -3.43 3.11 19.94
N GLY A 158 -4.24 4.16 19.88
CA GLY A 158 -4.72 4.89 21.06
C GLY A 158 -6.04 4.35 21.63
N THR A 159 -6.61 5.04 22.61
CA THR A 159 -7.82 4.59 23.34
C THR A 159 -8.98 5.58 23.29
N SER A 160 -8.91 6.59 22.42
CA SER A 160 -10.03 7.52 22.21
C SER A 160 -11.26 6.82 21.63
N ASP A 161 -12.44 7.42 21.77
CA ASP A 161 -13.68 6.88 21.20
C ASP A 161 -13.56 6.64 19.70
N ASN A 162 -12.91 7.56 18.97
CA ASN A 162 -12.64 7.40 17.54
C ASN A 162 -11.72 6.21 17.26
N ALA A 163 -10.68 5.98 18.08
CA ALA A 163 -9.77 4.85 17.92
C ALA A 163 -10.49 3.52 18.19
N VAL A 164 -11.31 3.45 19.24
CA VAL A 164 -12.16 2.28 19.55
C VAL A 164 -13.11 2.00 18.38
N ARG A 165 -13.78 3.05 17.87
CA ARG A 165 -14.72 2.95 16.75
C ARG A 165 -14.06 2.43 15.47
N VAL A 166 -12.87 2.94 15.11
CA VAL A 166 -12.12 2.46 13.94
C VAL A 166 -11.71 0.99 14.12
N ARG A 167 -11.11 0.62 15.26
CA ARG A 167 -10.70 -0.76 15.51
C ARG A 167 -11.87 -1.74 15.55
N GLN A 168 -13.03 -1.31 16.08
CA GLN A 168 -14.24 -2.11 16.02
C GLN A 168 -14.61 -2.41 14.55
N GLY A 169 -14.68 -1.39 13.69
CA GLY A 169 -14.96 -1.59 12.27
C GLY A 169 -13.94 -2.47 11.55
N MET A 170 -12.66 -2.38 11.91
CA MET A 170 -11.62 -3.29 11.41
C MET A 170 -11.91 -4.74 11.82
N SER A 171 -12.27 -4.99 13.09
CA SER A 171 -12.57 -6.33 13.60
C SER A 171 -13.78 -6.98 12.92
N GLU A 172 -14.79 -6.18 12.56
CA GLU A 172 -16.02 -6.64 11.91
C GLU A 172 -15.78 -7.14 10.47
N VAL A 173 -14.67 -6.76 9.83
CA VAL A 173 -14.37 -7.15 8.45
C VAL A 173 -13.26 -8.21 8.33
N VAL A 174 -12.69 -8.66 9.45
CA VAL A 174 -11.69 -9.72 9.45
C VAL A 174 -12.25 -10.97 8.79
N ARG A 175 -11.50 -11.53 7.84
CA ARG A 175 -11.95 -12.70 7.07
C ARG A 175 -11.61 -13.98 7.83
N SER A 176 -12.56 -14.90 7.87
CA SER A 176 -12.39 -16.22 8.51
C SER A 176 -11.43 -17.16 7.77
N ALA A 177 -11.00 -16.79 6.56
CA ALA A 177 -10.25 -17.63 5.63
C ALA A 177 -10.94 -18.98 5.28
N ASN A 178 -12.23 -19.15 5.60
CA ASN A 178 -13.03 -20.29 5.19
C ASN A 178 -13.58 -20.04 3.77
N LEU A 179 -12.93 -20.63 2.77
CA LEU A 179 -13.33 -20.53 1.37
C LEU A 179 -14.44 -21.55 1.03
N ARG A 180 -14.78 -22.45 1.95
CA ARG A 180 -15.73 -23.56 1.80
C ARG A 180 -15.31 -24.49 0.66
N GLY A 181 -14.01 -24.78 0.58
CA GLY A 181 -13.43 -25.69 -0.43
C GLY A 181 -13.50 -25.16 -1.87
N LYS A 182 -13.73 -23.85 -2.05
CA LYS A 182 -13.66 -23.19 -3.36
C LYS A 182 -12.20 -23.06 -3.79
N PRO A 183 -11.86 -23.35 -5.06
CA PRO A 183 -10.52 -23.10 -5.59
C PRO A 183 -10.20 -21.61 -5.50
N ALA A 184 -9.00 -21.27 -5.04
CA ALA A 184 -8.54 -19.90 -4.91
C ALA A 184 -7.05 -19.76 -5.20
N LEU A 185 -6.67 -18.64 -5.81
CA LEU A 185 -5.30 -18.23 -6.05
C LEU A 185 -5.08 -16.83 -5.51
N ILE A 186 -4.09 -16.66 -4.65
CA ILE A 186 -3.57 -15.35 -4.24
C ILE A 186 -2.26 -15.11 -4.96
N VAL A 187 -2.13 -13.99 -5.65
CA VAL A 187 -0.89 -13.50 -6.26
C VAL A 187 -0.53 -12.19 -5.61
N GLN A 188 0.68 -12.07 -5.08
CA GLN A 188 1.13 -10.85 -4.40
C GLN A 188 2.61 -10.58 -4.63
N GLY A 189 2.97 -9.32 -4.84
CA GLY A 189 4.36 -8.90 -4.91
C GLY A 189 5.01 -8.85 -3.53
N ARG A 190 6.21 -9.43 -3.38
CA ARG A 190 6.96 -9.43 -2.10
C ARG A 190 7.31 -8.02 -1.62
N ALA A 191 7.55 -7.09 -2.55
CA ALA A 191 7.91 -5.69 -2.27
C ALA A 191 6.69 -4.76 -2.18
N ASP A 192 5.48 -5.29 -1.96
CA ASP A 192 4.29 -4.46 -1.72
C ASP A 192 4.45 -3.63 -0.44
N THR A 193 4.58 -2.30 -0.60
CA THR A 193 4.67 -1.34 0.52
C THR A 193 3.31 -0.80 0.95
N LEU A 194 2.26 -0.97 0.15
CA LEU A 194 0.94 -0.45 0.49
C LEU A 194 0.17 -1.46 1.33
N LEU A 195 0.19 -2.72 0.90
CA LEU A 195 -0.43 -3.87 1.55
C LEU A 195 0.63 -4.96 1.76
N PRO A 196 1.48 -4.85 2.81
CA PRO A 196 2.60 -5.77 2.97
C PRO A 196 2.16 -7.23 3.10
N VAL A 197 2.93 -8.12 2.48
CA VAL A 197 2.67 -9.59 2.50
C VAL A 197 2.52 -10.16 3.91
N ALA A 198 3.22 -9.57 4.89
CA ALA A 198 3.17 -9.96 6.30
C ALA A 198 1.80 -9.72 6.97
N PHE A 199 1.00 -8.78 6.46
CA PHE A 199 -0.31 -8.44 7.02
C PHE A 199 -1.49 -8.95 6.17
N THR A 200 -1.22 -9.54 5.01
CA THR A 200 -2.24 -9.83 4.00
C THR A 200 -2.14 -11.27 3.51
N GLY A 201 -1.39 -11.55 2.42
CA GLY A 201 -1.35 -12.86 1.79
C GLY A 201 -0.83 -13.96 2.70
N ARG A 202 0.31 -13.74 3.39
CA ARG A 202 0.91 -14.74 4.28
C ARG A 202 -0.02 -15.17 5.43
N PRO A 203 -0.56 -14.25 6.26
CA PRO A 203 -1.46 -14.64 7.35
C PRO A 203 -2.78 -15.21 6.84
N TYR A 204 -3.34 -14.72 5.71
CA TYR A 204 -4.55 -15.30 5.14
C TYR A 204 -4.34 -16.75 4.68
N PHE A 205 -3.22 -17.02 4.00
CA PHE A 205 -2.84 -18.38 3.59
C PHE A 205 -2.69 -19.30 4.80
N GLY A 206 -1.96 -18.87 5.83
CA GLY A 206 -1.81 -19.62 7.08
C GLY A 206 -3.15 -19.92 7.75
N MET A 207 -4.00 -18.90 7.90
CA MET A 207 -5.34 -19.06 8.50
C MET A 207 -6.22 -20.01 7.69
N ASN A 208 -6.19 -19.95 6.36
CA ASN A 208 -6.93 -20.90 5.52
C ASN A 208 -6.44 -22.34 5.72
N LYS A 209 -5.12 -22.57 5.84
CA LYS A 209 -4.58 -23.91 6.11
C LYS A 209 -4.97 -24.42 7.49
N ILE A 210 -5.10 -23.56 8.49
CA ILE A 210 -5.64 -23.94 9.81
C ILE A 210 -7.12 -24.32 9.70
N VAL A 211 -7.92 -23.49 9.02
CA VAL A 211 -9.39 -23.60 8.99
C VAL A 211 -9.87 -24.74 8.09
N GLU A 212 -9.27 -24.93 6.92
CA GLU A 212 -9.70 -25.95 5.95
C GLU A 212 -8.81 -27.19 5.91
N GLY A 213 -7.60 -27.13 6.50
CA GLY A 213 -6.67 -28.26 6.55
C GLY A 213 -6.38 -28.85 5.17
N ALA A 214 -6.45 -30.18 5.07
CA ALA A 214 -6.24 -30.91 3.82
C ALA A 214 -7.31 -30.63 2.74
N SER A 215 -8.46 -30.05 3.10
CA SER A 215 -9.51 -29.66 2.15
C SER A 215 -9.26 -28.31 1.49
N SER A 216 -8.26 -27.55 1.94
CA SER A 216 -7.87 -26.28 1.35
C SER A 216 -7.49 -26.44 -0.12
N LYS A 217 -8.15 -25.68 -1.00
CA LYS A 217 -7.80 -25.52 -2.42
C LYS A 217 -7.19 -24.15 -2.72
N LEU A 218 -6.65 -23.50 -1.69
CA LEU A 218 -5.96 -22.23 -1.81
C LEU A 218 -4.48 -22.45 -2.13
N SER A 219 -4.03 -21.75 -3.15
CA SER A 219 -2.62 -21.60 -3.50
C SER A 219 -2.19 -20.14 -3.35
N TYR A 220 -0.99 -19.93 -2.79
CA TYR A 220 -0.40 -18.62 -2.56
C TYR A 220 0.87 -18.46 -3.38
N ILE A 221 0.91 -17.43 -4.21
CA ILE A 221 1.99 -17.10 -5.11
C ILE A 221 2.60 -15.75 -4.68
N GLU A 222 3.83 -15.79 -4.20
CA GLU A 222 4.57 -14.60 -3.80
C GLU A 222 5.63 -14.27 -4.86
N VAL A 223 5.54 -13.11 -5.51
CA VAL A 223 6.40 -12.74 -6.64
C VAL A 223 7.52 -11.83 -6.17
N ALA A 224 8.77 -12.26 -6.31
CA ALA A 224 9.94 -11.43 -6.01
C ALA A 224 10.01 -10.21 -6.95
N ASN A 225 10.64 -9.11 -6.52
CA ASN A 225 10.80 -7.86 -7.29
C ASN A 225 9.48 -7.29 -7.86
N ALA A 226 8.33 -7.60 -7.27
CA ALA A 226 7.05 -7.05 -7.66
C ALA A 226 6.43 -6.29 -6.49
N GLN A 227 5.68 -5.25 -6.80
CA GLN A 227 5.04 -4.34 -5.84
C GLN A 227 3.58 -4.07 -6.27
N HIS A 228 2.89 -3.22 -5.51
CA HIS A 228 1.44 -3.01 -5.63
C HIS A 228 0.98 -2.38 -6.96
N PHE A 229 1.71 -1.37 -7.44
CA PHE A 229 1.27 -0.46 -8.51
C PHE A 229 2.04 -0.65 -9.81
N ASP A 230 1.60 -1.49 -10.73
CA ASP A 230 2.26 -1.61 -12.05
C ASP A 230 2.38 -0.25 -12.79
N ALA A 231 1.48 0.70 -12.53
CA ALA A 231 1.59 2.06 -13.06
C ALA A 231 2.88 2.80 -12.63
N PHE A 232 3.42 2.49 -11.44
CA PHE A 232 4.67 3.09 -10.94
C PHE A 232 5.90 2.54 -11.66
N LEU A 233 5.78 1.48 -12.47
CA LEU A 233 6.89 1.01 -13.31
C LEU A 233 7.35 2.02 -14.35
N ALA A 234 6.60 3.10 -14.58
CA ALA A 234 7.03 4.23 -15.40
C ALA A 234 7.87 5.26 -14.64
N PHE A 235 7.93 5.19 -13.30
CA PHE A 235 8.69 6.14 -12.50
C PHE A 235 10.20 5.86 -12.57
N PRO A 236 11.06 6.89 -12.53
CA PRO A 236 12.50 6.68 -12.42
C PRO A 236 12.84 5.76 -11.24
N GLY A 237 13.76 4.82 -11.42
CA GLY A 237 14.15 3.88 -10.37
C GLY A 237 13.38 2.56 -10.35
N TYR A 238 12.18 2.52 -10.93
CA TYR A 238 11.32 1.33 -10.93
C TYR A 238 11.59 0.36 -12.09
N PRO A 239 11.65 0.80 -13.36
CA PRO A 239 11.85 -0.06 -14.52
C PRO A 239 12.94 -1.11 -14.37
N GLU A 240 14.04 -0.77 -13.72
CA GLU A 240 15.23 -1.60 -13.61
C GLU A 240 15.27 -2.46 -12.36
N ARG A 241 14.38 -2.20 -11.38
CA ARG A 241 14.32 -2.89 -10.08
C ARG A 241 13.11 -3.80 -9.97
N MET A 242 12.00 -3.43 -10.60
CA MET A 242 10.70 -4.07 -10.39
C MET A 242 10.17 -4.71 -11.68
N VAL A 243 9.38 -5.76 -11.53
CA VAL A 243 8.69 -6.47 -12.61
C VAL A 243 7.18 -6.25 -12.51
N PRO A 244 6.44 -6.32 -13.65
CA PRO A 244 4.99 -6.20 -13.65
C PRO A 244 4.31 -7.38 -12.96
N LEU A 245 3.54 -7.10 -11.91
CA LEU A 245 2.72 -8.08 -11.22
C LEU A 245 1.52 -8.50 -12.07
N HIS A 246 1.03 -7.61 -12.95
CA HIS A 246 -0.16 -7.85 -13.77
C HIS A 246 0.00 -9.07 -14.69
N ARG A 247 1.22 -9.35 -15.16
CA ARG A 247 1.52 -10.58 -15.91
C ARG A 247 1.20 -11.86 -15.11
N TYR A 248 1.47 -11.85 -13.81
CA TYR A 248 1.17 -12.97 -12.92
C TYR A 248 -0.31 -13.05 -12.56
N PHE A 249 -0.99 -11.91 -12.45
CA PHE A 249 -2.44 -11.87 -12.32
C PHE A 249 -3.13 -12.53 -13.54
N THR A 250 -2.76 -12.16 -14.76
CA THR A 250 -3.31 -12.78 -15.99
C THR A 250 -3.05 -14.28 -16.03
N GLN A 251 -1.81 -14.71 -15.73
CA GLN A 251 -1.50 -16.15 -15.69
C GLN A 251 -2.35 -16.90 -14.65
N ALA A 252 -2.55 -16.32 -13.46
CA ALA A 252 -3.38 -16.94 -12.42
C ALA A 252 -4.86 -17.00 -12.83
N MET A 253 -5.37 -15.99 -13.55
CA MET A 253 -6.71 -16.01 -14.12
C MET A 253 -6.87 -17.13 -15.16
N ASP A 254 -5.89 -17.32 -16.04
CA ASP A 254 -5.89 -18.42 -17.02
C ASP A 254 -5.84 -19.79 -16.33
N MET A 255 -5.03 -19.95 -15.29
CA MET A 255 -4.97 -21.17 -14.48
C MET A 255 -6.28 -21.47 -13.77
N MET A 256 -6.93 -20.45 -13.19
CA MET A 256 -8.24 -20.59 -12.56
C MET A 256 -9.31 -20.94 -13.58
N TYR A 257 -9.30 -20.29 -14.76
CA TYR A 257 -10.21 -20.61 -15.84
C TYR A 257 -10.05 -22.07 -16.30
N ALA A 258 -8.82 -22.53 -16.51
CA ALA A 258 -8.54 -23.93 -16.84
C ALA A 258 -9.01 -24.90 -15.74
N ASN A 259 -8.78 -24.57 -14.46
CA ASN A 259 -9.30 -25.37 -13.35
C ASN A 259 -10.82 -25.51 -13.39
N LEU A 260 -11.54 -24.41 -13.61
CA LEU A 260 -13.01 -24.40 -13.64
C LEU A 260 -13.59 -25.08 -14.90
N LYS A 261 -12.89 -25.01 -16.04
CA LYS A 261 -13.40 -25.53 -17.32
C LYS A 261 -13.04 -26.99 -17.57
N THR A 262 -11.84 -27.43 -17.18
CA THR A 262 -11.31 -28.75 -17.51
C THR A 262 -10.82 -29.54 -16.30
N GLY A 263 -10.89 -28.97 -15.10
CA GLY A 263 -10.37 -29.61 -13.89
C GLY A 263 -8.84 -29.59 -13.79
N ALA A 264 -8.15 -28.77 -14.60
CA ALA A 264 -6.69 -28.62 -14.51
C ALA A 264 -6.25 -28.25 -13.09
N ALA A 265 -5.16 -28.85 -12.61
CA ALA A 265 -4.66 -28.58 -11.26
C ALA A 265 -4.21 -27.11 -11.11
N LEU A 266 -4.58 -26.49 -9.99
CA LEU A 266 -3.98 -25.21 -9.59
C LEU A 266 -2.52 -25.41 -9.17
N PRO A 267 -1.66 -24.39 -9.30
CA PRO A 267 -0.26 -24.49 -8.93
C PRO A 267 -0.08 -24.73 -7.44
N ALA A 268 1.02 -25.39 -7.04
CA ALA A 268 1.44 -25.38 -5.65
C ALA A 268 1.79 -23.95 -5.18
N SER A 269 1.59 -23.65 -3.88
CA SER A 269 2.04 -22.38 -3.30
C SER A 269 3.55 -22.23 -3.44
N GLN A 270 4.00 -21.08 -3.93
CA GLN A 270 5.40 -20.88 -4.28
C GLN A 270 5.82 -19.42 -4.29
N VAL A 271 7.13 -19.22 -4.17
CA VAL A 271 7.80 -17.98 -4.52
C VAL A 271 8.17 -18.03 -5.99
N VAL A 272 7.84 -16.98 -6.75
CA VAL A 272 8.31 -16.83 -8.13
C VAL A 272 9.55 -15.93 -8.13
N ARG A 273 10.70 -16.52 -8.44
CA ARG A 273 12.01 -15.85 -8.50
C ARG A 273 12.17 -15.09 -9.80
N THR A 274 11.78 -13.82 -9.79
CA THR A 274 11.97 -12.93 -10.94
C THR A 274 13.37 -12.30 -10.90
N VAL A 275 13.81 -11.79 -12.04
CA VAL A 275 15.09 -11.09 -12.17
C VAL A 275 14.80 -9.70 -12.74
N PRO A 276 15.20 -8.60 -12.06
CA PRO A 276 15.04 -7.26 -12.60
C PRO A 276 15.79 -7.11 -13.93
N ARG A 277 15.19 -6.41 -14.90
CA ARG A 277 15.76 -6.28 -16.25
C ARG A 277 17.00 -5.38 -16.32
N GLY A 278 17.27 -4.60 -15.29
CA GLY A 278 18.41 -3.69 -15.26
C GLY A 278 18.33 -2.57 -16.31
N LEU A 279 19.45 -1.87 -16.49
CA LEU A 279 19.61 -0.77 -17.43
C LEU A 279 20.74 -1.07 -18.42
N THR A 280 20.65 -0.48 -19.62
CA THR A 280 21.79 -0.17 -20.48
C THR A 280 21.96 1.35 -20.47
N GLY A 281 22.99 1.85 -19.79
CA GLY A 281 23.09 3.28 -19.49
C GLY A 281 21.94 3.73 -18.59
N THR A 282 21.12 4.67 -19.07
CA THR A 282 19.92 5.18 -18.36
C THR A 282 18.61 4.57 -18.86
N VAL A 283 18.66 3.69 -19.86
CA VAL A 283 17.48 3.09 -20.49
C VAL A 283 17.24 1.69 -19.91
N ALA A 284 16.00 1.41 -19.50
CA ALA A 284 15.62 0.09 -19.04
C ALA A 284 15.69 -0.93 -20.16
N ASN A 285 16.32 -2.08 -19.90
CA ASN A 285 16.38 -3.16 -20.87
C ASN A 285 14.97 -3.70 -21.16
N PRO A 286 14.72 -4.28 -22.35
CA PRO A 286 13.46 -4.95 -22.63
C PRO A 286 13.16 -6.06 -21.62
N ILE A 287 11.90 -6.19 -21.23
CA ILE A 287 11.45 -7.32 -20.41
C ILE A 287 11.36 -8.57 -21.29
N THR A 288 11.77 -9.72 -20.76
CA THR A 288 11.79 -11.01 -21.46
C THR A 288 11.35 -12.12 -20.52
N ALA A 289 11.07 -13.31 -21.04
CA ALA A 289 10.68 -14.46 -20.23
C ALA A 289 11.71 -14.84 -19.15
N ALA A 290 13.00 -14.53 -19.35
CA ALA A 290 14.05 -14.77 -18.35
C ALA A 290 13.90 -13.89 -17.11
N HIS A 291 13.35 -12.68 -17.26
CA HIS A 291 13.09 -11.75 -16.16
C HIS A 291 11.83 -12.14 -15.37
N VAL A 292 10.83 -12.70 -16.06
CA VAL A 292 9.52 -13.02 -15.51
C VAL A 292 9.16 -14.49 -15.77
N PRO A 293 9.83 -15.45 -15.11
CA PRO A 293 9.51 -16.87 -15.25
C PRO A 293 8.06 -17.14 -14.84
N PRO A 294 7.41 -18.16 -15.41
CA PRO A 294 6.01 -18.49 -15.12
C PRO A 294 5.82 -19.06 -13.72
N ILE A 295 4.61 -18.88 -13.20
CA ILE A 295 4.10 -19.71 -12.11
C ILE A 295 4.12 -21.16 -12.60
N LYS A 296 4.73 -22.05 -11.82
CA LYS A 296 4.83 -23.47 -12.15
C LYS A 296 3.69 -24.24 -11.50
N THR A 297 3.10 -25.21 -12.20
CA THR A 297 2.13 -26.11 -11.55
C THR A 297 2.79 -26.91 -10.43
N VAL A 298 4.01 -27.39 -10.68
CA VAL A 298 4.88 -28.03 -9.70
C VAL A 298 6.03 -27.10 -9.39
N ALA A 299 6.06 -26.56 -8.17
CA ALA A 299 7.13 -25.68 -7.72
C ALA A 299 8.42 -26.46 -7.40
N ASP A 300 9.56 -25.85 -7.74
CA ASP A 300 10.88 -26.33 -7.33
C ASP A 300 10.95 -26.37 -5.81
N THR A 301 11.65 -27.35 -5.24
CA THR A 301 11.72 -27.54 -3.77
C THR A 301 12.18 -26.27 -3.04
N ALA A 302 13.13 -25.54 -3.62
CA ALA A 302 13.67 -24.30 -3.05
C ALA A 302 12.72 -23.11 -3.09
N ASP A 303 11.60 -23.20 -3.83
CA ASP A 303 10.64 -22.11 -4.01
C ASP A 303 9.28 -22.39 -3.35
N ARG A 304 9.12 -23.56 -2.72
CA ARG A 304 7.82 -23.96 -2.13
C ARG A 304 7.49 -23.10 -0.91
N ILE A 305 6.26 -22.59 -0.89
CA ILE A 305 5.66 -22.06 0.33
C ILE A 305 4.93 -23.21 1.01
N THR A 306 5.30 -23.50 2.25
CA THR A 306 4.77 -24.66 2.99
C THR A 306 4.05 -24.22 4.26
N PHE A 307 3.24 -25.13 4.80
CA PHE A 307 2.55 -24.92 6.07
C PHE A 307 2.63 -26.21 6.89
N ALA A 308 3.17 -26.11 8.10
CA ALA A 308 3.23 -27.21 9.07
C ALA A 308 3.26 -26.63 10.48
N ASN A 309 2.68 -27.35 11.46
CA ASN A 309 2.70 -26.95 12.88
C ASN A 309 2.22 -25.50 13.12
N ASN A 310 1.18 -25.05 12.41
CA ASN A 310 0.66 -23.68 12.45
C ASN A 310 1.65 -22.58 12.01
N VAL A 311 2.68 -22.94 11.26
CA VAL A 311 3.69 -22.03 10.72
C VAL A 311 3.65 -22.06 9.20
N VAL A 312 3.59 -20.87 8.58
CA VAL A 312 3.85 -20.70 7.14
C VAL A 312 5.35 -20.48 6.96
N THR A 313 5.98 -21.32 6.15
CA THR A 313 7.39 -21.15 5.77
C THR A 313 7.44 -20.62 4.34
N ILE A 314 8.04 -19.43 4.19
CA ILE A 314 8.31 -18.80 2.90
C ILE A 314 9.72 -19.18 2.49
N ALA A 315 9.90 -19.54 1.22
CA ALA A 315 11.22 -19.72 0.66
C ALA A 315 11.94 -18.37 0.55
N ASP A 316 13.12 -18.26 1.16
CA ASP A 316 13.91 -17.01 1.19
C ASP A 316 14.55 -16.67 -0.13
#